data_AF-K7A8D8-F1
#
_entry.id   AF-K7A8D8-F1
#
_cell.length_a   1.000
_cell.length_b   1.000
_cell.length_c   1.000
_cell.angle_alpha   90.00
_cell.angle_beta   90.00
_cell.angle_gamma   90.00
#
_symmetry.space_group_name_H-M   'P 1'
#
loop_
_entity.id
_entity.type
_entity.pdbx_description
1 polymer ?
#
loop_
_entity_poly.entity_id
_entity_poly.type
_entity_poly.pdbx_seq_one_letter_code
_entity_poly.pdbx_strand_id
1 'polypeptide(L)'
;MELRRHSLKHFFPYLYGEFTQLGGDIKHLLKFKLPEASDYGIAGSIQGLGLGALFLVLFTGLLWFITWNANLSWSHDIEDVHKLLTGLVQAYMIGHGVMGVLHIFVYSKSLKGG
;
A
#
# COMPACT_ATOMS: atom_id res chain seq x y z
N MET A 1 -12.68 7.63 -21.92
CA MET A 1 -13.17 7.96 -20.56
C MET A 1 -12.71 6.89 -19.54
N GLU A 2 -11.44 6.49 -19.53
CA GLU A 2 -10.95 5.42 -18.63
C GLU A 2 -10.20 5.94 -17.39
N LEU A 3 -9.67 7.16 -17.43
CA LEU A 3 -8.94 7.78 -16.30
C LEU A 3 -9.83 8.06 -15.08
N ARG A 4 -11.16 8.02 -15.22
CA ARG A 4 -12.11 8.20 -14.12
C ARG A 4 -12.28 6.95 -13.25
N ARG A 5 -11.88 5.77 -13.76
CA ARG A 5 -12.11 4.47 -13.11
C ARG A 5 -11.10 4.18 -11.98
N HIS A 6 -9.96 4.88 -11.96
CA HIS A 6 -8.88 4.73 -10.96
C HIS A 6 -8.51 6.08 -10.32
N SER A 7 -9.49 6.84 -9.84
CA SER A 7 -9.19 8.09 -9.13
C SER A 7 -8.47 7.82 -7.79
N LEU A 8 -7.81 8.84 -7.21
CA LEU A 8 -7.24 8.74 -5.85
C LEU A 8 -8.24 8.21 -4.82
N LYS A 9 -9.54 8.45 -5.02
CA LYS A 9 -10.62 7.90 -4.19
C LYS A 9 -10.63 6.37 -4.14
N HIS A 10 -10.26 5.69 -5.24
CA HIS A 10 -10.20 4.24 -5.30
C HIS A 10 -9.07 3.66 -4.44
N PHE A 11 -7.90 4.33 -4.43
CA PHE A 11 -6.73 3.91 -3.66
C PHE A 11 -6.76 4.38 -2.20
N PHE A 12 -7.43 5.50 -1.95
CA PHE A 12 -7.51 6.15 -0.65
C PHE A 12 -8.96 6.42 -0.21
N PRO A 13 -9.87 5.41 -0.24
CA PRO A 13 -11.30 5.63 0.04
C PRO A 13 -11.55 6.24 1.43
N TYR A 14 -10.71 5.90 2.40
CA TYR A 14 -10.72 6.43 3.76
C TYR A 14 -10.43 7.94 3.84
N LEU A 15 -9.67 8.51 2.89
CA LEU A 15 -9.45 9.97 2.83
C LEU A 15 -10.68 10.73 2.32
N TYR A 16 -11.61 10.03 1.68
CA TYR A 16 -12.84 10.59 1.10
C TYR A 16 -14.09 10.17 1.88
N GLY A 17 -13.94 9.56 3.06
CA GLY A 17 -15.06 9.16 3.92
C GLY A 17 -15.76 7.86 3.51
N GLU A 18 -15.21 7.12 2.54
CA GLU A 18 -15.79 5.85 2.08
C GLU A 18 -15.23 4.68 2.90
N PHE A 19 -15.94 4.29 3.96
CA PHE A 19 -15.54 3.19 4.85
C PHE A 19 -16.41 1.94 4.71
N THR A 20 -17.54 2.03 4.01
CA THR A 20 -18.57 1.00 3.93
C THR A 20 -18.03 -0.31 3.40
N GLN A 21 -17.29 -0.23 2.29
CA GLN A 21 -16.73 -1.40 1.61
C GLN A 21 -15.49 -1.94 2.31
N LEU A 22 -14.59 -1.05 2.73
CA LEU A 22 -13.40 -1.39 3.49
C LEU A 22 -13.73 -2.13 4.79
N GLY A 23 -14.74 -1.66 5.53
CA GLY A 23 -15.21 -2.31 6.75
C GLY A 23 -15.85 -3.68 6.51
N GLY A 24 -16.56 -3.85 5.38
CA GLY A 24 -17.11 -5.14 4.96
C GLY A 24 -16.02 -6.15 4.65
N ASP A 25 -15.01 -5.73 3.89
CA ASP A 25 -13.86 -6.56 3.50
C ASP A 25 -13.03 -6.98 4.71
N ILE A 26 -12.79 -6.07 5.66
CA ILE A 26 -12.11 -6.40 6.93
C ILE A 26 -12.89 -7.47 7.69
N LYS A 27 -14.23 -7.37 7.78
CA LYS A 27 -15.06 -8.40 8.42
C LYS A 27 -14.99 -9.76 7.71
N HIS A 28 -14.84 -9.78 6.39
CA HIS A 28 -14.63 -11.02 5.63
C HIS A 28 -13.26 -11.63 5.92
N LEU A 29 -12.21 -10.81 5.92
CA LEU A 29 -10.85 -11.26 6.23
C LEU A 29 -10.71 -11.79 7.65
N LEU A 30 -11.38 -11.17 8.64
CA LEU A 30 -11.44 -11.69 10.01
C LEU A 30 -12.11 -13.07 10.11
N LYS A 31 -12.92 -13.45 9.11
CA LYS A 31 -13.52 -14.78 8.97
C LYS A 31 -12.70 -15.72 8.07
N PHE A 32 -11.46 -15.36 7.75
CA PHE A 32 -10.59 -16.06 6.79
C PHE A 32 -11.22 -16.24 5.41
N LYS A 33 -12.12 -15.31 5.01
CA LYS A 33 -12.70 -15.27 3.67
C LYS A 33 -12.07 -14.13 2.90
N LEU A 34 -11.54 -14.44 1.72
CA LEU A 34 -11.05 -13.42 0.80
C LEU A 34 -12.25 -12.63 0.24
N PRO A 35 -12.31 -11.30 0.45
CA PRO A 35 -13.34 -10.48 -0.16
C PRO A 35 -13.19 -10.44 -1.68
N GLU A 36 -14.31 -10.26 -2.38
CA GLU A 36 -14.28 -10.12 -3.84
C GLU A 36 -13.63 -8.80 -4.27
N ALA A 37 -12.95 -8.84 -5.41
CA ALA A 37 -12.34 -7.65 -6.00
C ALA A 37 -13.41 -6.62 -6.31
N SER A 38 -13.30 -5.45 -5.70
CA SER A 38 -14.37 -4.47 -5.71
C SER A 38 -13.81 -3.06 -5.52
N ASP A 39 -14.46 -2.06 -6.14
CA ASP A 39 -14.00 -0.66 -6.07
C ASP A 39 -14.02 -0.16 -4.62
N TYR A 40 -13.01 0.60 -4.16
CA TYR A 40 -12.93 1.07 -2.77
C TYR A 40 -12.75 -0.06 -1.72
N GLY A 41 -12.50 -1.29 -2.15
CA GLY A 41 -12.22 -2.43 -1.28
C GLY A 41 -10.79 -2.44 -0.72
N ILE A 42 -10.49 -3.50 0.03
CA ILE A 42 -9.21 -3.61 0.74
C ILE A 42 -8.01 -3.78 -0.20
N ALA A 43 -8.19 -4.42 -1.36
CA ALA A 43 -7.11 -4.61 -2.33
C ALA A 43 -6.59 -3.27 -2.88
N GLY A 44 -7.50 -2.39 -3.32
CA GLY A 44 -7.16 -1.04 -3.79
C GLY A 44 -6.56 -0.18 -2.67
N SER A 45 -7.08 -0.32 -1.45
CA SER A 45 -6.56 0.39 -0.27
C SER A 45 -5.14 -0.04 0.11
N ILE A 46 -4.83 -1.34 0.06
CA ILE A 46 -3.47 -1.86 0.28
C ILE A 46 -2.52 -1.30 -0.78
N GLN A 47 -2.92 -1.29 -2.06
CA GLN A 47 -2.12 -0.71 -3.12
C GLN A 47 -1.89 0.80 -2.91
N GLY A 48 -2.92 1.53 -2.47
CA GLY A 48 -2.81 2.94 -2.10
C GLY A 48 -1.85 3.19 -0.94
N LEU A 49 -1.90 2.36 0.11
CA LEU A 49 -0.93 2.41 1.22
C LEU A 49 0.51 2.21 0.73
N GLY A 50 0.73 1.28 -0.19
CA GLY A 50 2.04 1.08 -0.81
C GLY A 50 2.53 2.31 -1.57
N LEU A 51 1.67 2.93 -2.38
CA LEU A 51 1.99 4.18 -3.09
C LEU A 51 2.28 5.34 -2.14
N GLY A 52 1.48 5.48 -1.08
CA GLY A 52 1.69 6.49 -0.05
C GLY A 52 3.01 6.29 0.71
N ALA A 53 3.33 5.05 1.07
CA ALA A 53 4.59 4.72 1.75
C ALA A 53 5.81 5.01 0.86
N LEU A 54 5.76 4.66 -0.43
CA LEU A 54 6.81 5.00 -1.39
C LEU A 54 7.00 6.51 -1.53
N PHE A 55 5.91 7.28 -1.60
CA PHE A 55 5.97 8.74 -1.65
C PHE A 55 6.61 9.32 -0.38
N LEU A 56 6.26 8.82 0.81
CA LEU A 56 6.87 9.25 2.07
C LEU A 56 8.37 8.94 2.14
N VAL A 57 8.78 7.75 1.68
CA VAL A 57 10.21 7.39 1.58
C VAL A 57 10.95 8.32 0.64
N LEU A 58 10.39 8.61 -0.54
CA LEU A 58 10.99 9.55 -1.49
C LEU A 58 11.13 10.95 -0.88
N PHE A 59 10.07 11.45 -0.24
CA PHE A 59 10.06 12.76 0.38
C PHE A 59 11.08 12.88 1.51
N THR A 60 11.14 11.90 2.41
CA THR A 60 12.09 11.88 3.52
C THR A 60 13.53 11.67 3.05
N GLY A 61 13.75 10.90 2.00
CA GLY A 61 15.08 10.73 1.39
C GLY A 61 15.60 12.03 0.77
N LEU A 62 14.73 12.77 0.07
CA LEU A 62 15.07 14.10 -0.45
C LEU A 62 15.36 15.09 0.69
N LEU A 63 14.53 15.09 1.73
CA LEU A 63 14.73 15.97 2.88
C LEU A 63 16.04 15.66 3.58
N TRP A 64 16.34 14.38 3.82
CA TRP A 64 17.61 13.93 4.39
C TRP A 64 18.80 14.40 3.55
N PHE A 65 18.74 14.23 2.22
CA PHE A 65 19.79 14.69 1.31
C PHE A 65 20.05 16.20 1.44
N ILE A 66 18.99 17.01 1.51
CA ILE A 66 19.11 18.47 1.68
C ILE A 66 19.71 18.82 3.05
N THR A 67 19.19 18.23 4.14
CA THR A 67 19.66 18.55 5.49
C THR A 67 21.10 18.08 5.72
N TRP A 68 21.48 16.94 5.16
CA TRP A 68 22.85 16.43 5.16
C TRP A 68 23.78 17.40 4.43
N ASN A 69 23.42 17.82 3.22
CA ASN A 69 24.25 18.72 2.42
C ASN A 69 24.40 20.12 3.04
N ALA A 70 23.38 20.58 3.78
CA ALA A 70 23.42 21.82 4.55
C ALA A 70 24.08 21.68 5.93
N ASN A 71 24.58 20.48 6.28
CA ASN A 71 25.24 20.15 7.54
C ASN A 71 24.40 20.54 8.78
N LEU A 72 23.08 20.33 8.69
CA LEU A 72 22.15 20.68 9.76
C LEU A 72 22.22 19.64 10.89
N SER A 73 22.15 20.10 12.14
CA SER A 73 22.27 19.26 13.34
C SER A 73 21.21 18.15 13.47
N TRP A 74 20.05 18.33 12.82
CA TRP A 74 18.90 17.41 12.84
C TRP A 74 18.86 16.48 11.61
N SER A 75 19.92 16.45 10.79
CA SER A 75 19.98 15.56 9.62
C SER A 75 19.88 14.08 10.00
N HIS A 76 20.48 13.69 11.14
CA HIS A 76 20.41 12.33 11.68
C HIS A 76 18.98 11.92 12.05
N ASP A 77 18.18 12.83 12.61
CA ASP A 77 16.78 12.54 12.96
C ASP A 77 15.96 12.22 11.69
N ILE A 78 16.23 12.92 10.59
CA ILE A 78 15.57 12.67 9.30
C ILE A 78 16.06 11.37 8.66
N GLU A 79 17.33 11.02 8.84
CA GLU A 79 17.88 9.72 8.43
C GLU A 79 17.15 8.57 9.13
N ASP A 80 16.95 8.67 10.45
CA ASP A 80 16.27 7.64 11.24
C ASP A 80 14.80 7.48 10.82
N VAL A 81 14.11 8.59 10.56
CA VAL A 81 12.75 8.56 9.98
C VAL A 81 12.74 7.89 8.61
N HIS A 82 13.71 8.23 7.74
CA HIS A 82 13.82 7.60 6.43
C HIS A 82 14.07 6.09 6.53
N LYS A 83 14.99 5.65 7.40
CA LYS A 83 15.26 4.22 7.66
C LYS A 83 14.02 3.50 8.15
N LEU A 84 13.27 4.08 9.09
CA LEU A 84 12.03 3.49 9.56
C LEU A 84 11.02 3.31 8.42
N LEU A 85 10.80 4.33 7.61
CA LEU A 85 9.86 4.29 6.49
C LEU A 85 10.29 3.30 5.40
N THR A 86 11.58 3.23 5.09
CA THR A 86 12.10 2.22 4.13
C THR A 86 11.89 0.80 4.65
N GLY A 87 12.06 0.56 5.95
CA GLY A 87 11.74 -0.73 6.58
C GLY A 87 10.26 -1.11 6.44
N LEU A 88 9.35 -0.14 6.61
CA LEU A 88 7.91 -0.36 6.39
C LEU A 88 7.59 -0.67 4.92
N VAL A 89 8.22 0.03 3.97
CA VAL A 89 8.08 -0.26 2.53
C VAL A 89 8.60 -1.66 2.19
N GLN A 90 9.72 -2.08 2.78
CA GLN A 90 10.27 -3.42 2.59
C GLN A 90 9.30 -4.50 3.10
N ALA A 91 8.76 -4.33 4.31
CA ALA A 91 7.77 -5.23 4.87
C ALA A 91 6.50 -5.30 3.99
N TYR A 92 6.03 -4.14 3.51
CA TYR A 92 4.92 -4.06 2.56
C TYR A 92 5.21 -4.83 1.26
N MET A 93 6.38 -4.63 0.66
CA MET A 93 6.78 -5.30 -0.58
C MET A 93 6.82 -6.82 -0.44
N ILE A 94 7.35 -7.32 0.67
CA ILE A 94 7.37 -8.75 0.97
C ILE A 94 5.93 -9.26 1.10
N GLY A 95 5.10 -8.66 1.96
CA GLY A 95 3.73 -9.12 2.19
C GLY A 95 2.86 -9.06 0.93
N HIS A 96 2.90 -7.93 0.23
CA HIS A 96 2.14 -7.73 -1.02
C HIS A 96 2.64 -8.64 -2.14
N GLY A 97 3.96 -8.78 -2.30
CA GLY A 97 4.55 -9.67 -3.31
C GLY A 97 4.20 -11.14 -3.08
N VAL A 98 4.27 -11.62 -1.84
CA VAL A 98 3.85 -12.98 -1.46
C VAL A 98 2.38 -13.20 -1.78
N MET A 99 1.48 -12.26 -1.43
CA MET A 99 0.05 -12.38 -1.75
C MET A 99 -0.22 -12.35 -3.26
N GLY A 100 0.53 -11.55 -4.02
CA GLY A 100 0.45 -11.54 -5.50
C GLY A 100 0.83 -12.88 -6.11
N VAL A 101 1.93 -13.49 -5.65
CA VAL A 101 2.35 -14.83 -6.08
C VAL A 101 1.32 -15.89 -5.70
N LEU A 102 0.80 -15.86 -4.47
CA LEU A 102 -0.26 -16.77 -4.01
C LEU A 102 -1.52 -16.65 -4.87
N HIS A 103 -1.93 -15.42 -5.19
CA HIS A 103 -3.10 -15.16 -6.04
C HIS A 103 -2.92 -15.80 -7.43
N ILE A 104 -1.75 -15.62 -8.06
CA ILE A 104 -1.43 -16.23 -9.36
C ILE A 104 -1.48 -17.76 -9.27
N PHE A 105 -0.90 -18.35 -8.21
CA PHE A 105 -0.86 -19.80 -8.03
C PHE A 105 -2.26 -20.40 -7.81
N VAL A 106 -3.07 -19.81 -6.93
CA VAL A 106 -4.46 -20.25 -6.66
C VAL A 106 -5.32 -20.12 -7.92
N TYR A 107 -5.23 -18.98 -8.62
CA TYR A 107 -5.96 -18.76 -9.86
C TYR A 107 -5.56 -19.76 -10.95
N SER A 108 -4.25 -20.03 -11.10
CA SER A 108 -3.74 -21.02 -12.07
C SER A 108 -4.21 -22.45 -11.77
N LYS A 109 -4.40 -22.82 -10.50
CA LYS A 109 -4.98 -24.13 -10.13
C LYS A 109 -6.48 -24.19 -10.40
N SER A 110 -7.21 -23.10 -10.16
CA SER A 110 -8.64 -23.01 -10.47
C SER A 110 -8.91 -23.27 -11.96
N LEU A 111 -8.08 -22.72 -12.86
CA LEU A 111 -8.19 -22.94 -14.31
C LEU A 111 -7.81 -24.34 -14.79
N LYS A 112 -7.03 -25.11 -14.02
CA LYS A 112 -6.60 -26.48 -14.39
C LYS A 112 -7.52 -27.57 -13.83
N GLY A 113 -8.47 -27.20 -12.97
CA GLY A 113 -9.40 -28.12 -12.31
C GLY A 113 -10.85 -28.06 -12.80
N GLY A 114 -11.13 -27.28 -13.86
CA GLY A 114 -12.41 -27.26 -14.58
C GLY A 114 -12.24 -27.80 -15.99
#